data_AF-A0A538Q9C2-F1
#
_entry.id   AF-A0A538Q9C2-F1
#
_cell.length_a   1.000
_cell.length_b   1.000
_cell.length_c   1.000
_cell.angle_alpha   90.00
_cell.angle_beta   90.00
_cell.angle_gamma   90.00
#
_symmetry.space_group_name_H-M   'P 1'
#
loop_
_entity.id
_entity.type
_entity.pdbx_description
1 polymer ?
#
loop_
_entity_poly.entity_id
_entity_poly.type
_entity_poly.pdbx_seq_one_letter_code
_entity_poly.pdbx_strand_id
1 'polypeptide(L)'
;MAELQPSEVLCIPKRKRLTHGRFKNEEGQEVLHLFYGEVELIFDEPDIAPLGEKLLTVERFRAEEAMAWSNGAPHEWEKVRDLLEALIDQQVLKRVSDSPTGAAEALPQRLGLAPEDRKPQTFSGRDDRCPVLTEEAFGRAFDLPNLEVLIPIYRIAHPAMDTDGRQVGENNVVPRTLFLDLPTQRRVCGYPGSRYQDDLPMNITALKNMTKRWAELLSLTEQFREALEARMPRRDPSTFSAGEMQFHVVCQLAAAAYVMVRGVDPVPNGQLDGGLAAVFRLIDGVRLVTNDILRATPGVHGCDTPVSSQSIADWAEQHAVYRGTFGVCAGPPGLIEEYLRVLFGEAPAPIQVEPNAAARVGDLEAALDYGLLGQRVESAVRYFGASQGLLHERLRVAFEGHTPRSLLQDRVEAPITTQQYPLLRDDYSLVDAFNLEIDVNRWLFARAGEALPGKVNGASLDELMKLDPAAQAASQRRLAEFLAHALPADRAVSEPICSELAAVAADVFALERRCLRVVEREQGKLNERLQRRPGRTLTGADLAAYNRPRNGPPLFSTLAEGLGVSVTTDAASTVVRHEDRSLAFTD
;
A
#
# COMPACT_ATOMS: atom_id res chain seq x y z
N MET A 1 -2.56 12.82 36.48
CA MET A 1 -4.01 13.04 36.64
C MET A 1 -4.39 12.77 38.08
N ALA A 2 -5.56 13.24 38.55
CA ALA A 2 -6.06 12.81 39.86
C ALA A 2 -6.41 11.32 39.82
N GLU A 3 -6.11 10.59 40.89
CA GLU A 3 -6.39 9.16 41.04
C GLU A 3 -7.90 8.89 40.97
N LEU A 4 -8.31 7.88 40.20
CA LEU A 4 -9.70 7.49 40.01
C LEU A 4 -10.35 7.03 41.33
N GLN A 5 -11.44 7.68 41.73
CA GLN A 5 -12.18 7.31 42.93
C GLN A 5 -13.31 6.29 42.63
N PRO A 6 -13.63 5.37 43.56
CA PRO A 6 -14.67 4.33 43.36
C PRO A 6 -16.05 4.88 42.95
N SER A 7 -16.42 6.06 43.46
CA SER A 7 -17.71 6.69 43.24
C SER A 7 -17.80 7.49 41.94
N GLU A 8 -16.69 7.66 41.20
CA GLU A 8 -16.68 8.38 39.93
C GLU A 8 -17.49 7.63 38.87
N VAL A 9 -18.24 8.38 38.06
CA VAL A 9 -19.02 7.83 36.96
C VAL A 9 -18.22 7.93 35.67
N LEU A 10 -18.00 6.78 35.05
CA LEU A 10 -17.31 6.64 33.78
C LEU A 10 -18.29 6.36 32.65
N CYS A 11 -17.89 6.70 31.43
CA CYS A 11 -18.62 6.36 30.21
C CYS A 11 -17.66 6.09 29.06
N ILE A 12 -18.11 5.30 28.08
CA ILE A 12 -17.44 5.19 26.77
C ILE A 12 -18.00 6.32 25.89
N PRO A 13 -17.23 7.39 25.60
CA PRO A 13 -17.68 8.44 24.69
C PRO A 13 -17.93 7.83 23.30
N LYS A 14 -18.88 8.41 22.54
CA LYS A 14 -19.18 7.97 21.16
C LYS A 14 -19.36 6.43 21.04
N ARG A 15 -19.96 5.77 22.04
CA ARG A 15 -20.09 4.31 22.22
C ARG A 15 -20.29 3.47 20.95
N LYS A 16 -21.06 3.95 19.97
CA LYS A 16 -21.28 3.26 18.68
C LYS A 16 -19.99 3.06 17.86
N ARG A 17 -18.87 3.63 18.30
CA ARG A 17 -17.53 3.37 17.77
C ARG A 17 -16.97 2.01 18.19
N LEU A 18 -17.44 1.47 19.32
CA LEU A 18 -16.99 0.20 19.85
C LEU A 18 -17.47 -0.95 18.95
N THR A 19 -16.54 -1.72 18.41
CA THR A 19 -16.79 -3.01 17.76
C THR A 19 -16.05 -4.11 18.51
N HIS A 20 -16.29 -5.38 18.18
CA HIS A 20 -15.68 -6.51 18.87
C HIS A 20 -15.49 -7.71 17.95
N GLY A 21 -14.57 -8.58 18.33
CA GLY A 21 -14.34 -9.90 17.74
C GLY A 21 -13.88 -10.89 18.80
N ARG A 22 -13.99 -12.18 18.50
CA ARG A 22 -13.36 -13.24 19.29
C ARG A 22 -12.33 -13.95 18.44
N PHE A 23 -11.11 -14.02 18.94
CA PHE A 23 -9.96 -14.57 18.22
C PHE A 23 -9.28 -15.64 19.06
N LYS A 24 -8.61 -16.59 18.41
CA LYS A 24 -7.83 -17.60 19.13
C LYS A 24 -6.44 -17.06 19.44
N ASN A 25 -6.01 -17.16 20.70
CA ASN A 25 -4.63 -16.88 21.08
C ASN A 25 -3.68 -18.03 20.70
N GLU A 26 -2.39 -17.91 21.04
CA GLU A 26 -1.35 -18.92 20.78
C GLU A 26 -1.67 -20.29 21.40
N GLU A 27 -2.43 -20.31 22.50
CA GLU A 27 -2.88 -21.52 23.18
C GLU A 27 -4.19 -22.09 22.59
N GLY A 28 -4.74 -21.44 21.57
CA GLY A 28 -6.00 -21.83 20.92
C GLY A 28 -7.27 -21.44 21.68
N GLN A 29 -7.14 -20.67 22.77
CA GLN A 29 -8.27 -20.18 23.57
C GLN A 29 -8.94 -18.98 22.88
N GLU A 30 -10.27 -18.90 22.94
CA GLU A 30 -11.01 -17.73 22.43
C GLU A 30 -10.88 -16.54 23.38
N VAL A 31 -10.31 -15.46 22.87
CA VAL A 31 -10.06 -14.18 23.54
C VAL A 31 -10.98 -13.12 22.96
N LEU A 32 -11.54 -12.27 23.83
CA LEU A 32 -12.35 -11.13 23.42
C LEU A 32 -11.44 -9.95 23.06
N HIS A 33 -11.64 -9.41 21.86
CA HIS A 33 -11.01 -8.17 21.44
C HIS A 33 -12.09 -7.10 21.27
N LEU A 34 -11.86 -5.92 21.83
CA LEU A 34 -12.68 -4.73 21.61
C LEU A 34 -11.89 -3.72 20.79
N PHE A 35 -12.52 -3.12 19.79
CA PHE A 35 -11.90 -2.11 18.95
C PHE A 35 -12.64 -0.77 19.15
N TYR A 36 -11.90 0.28 19.47
CA TYR A 36 -12.43 1.62 19.68
C TYR A 36 -11.61 2.64 18.88
N GLY A 37 -12.05 2.91 17.65
CA GLY A 37 -11.27 3.74 16.72
C GLY A 37 -10.02 2.96 16.30
N GLU A 38 -8.83 3.47 16.65
CA GLU A 38 -7.53 2.82 16.37
C GLU A 38 -7.00 2.03 17.57
N VAL A 39 -7.71 2.03 18.69
CA VAL A 39 -7.31 1.32 19.90
C VAL A 39 -7.92 -0.08 19.88
N GLU A 40 -7.06 -1.09 19.94
CA GLU A 40 -7.44 -2.48 20.21
C GLU A 40 -7.22 -2.79 21.69
N LEU A 41 -8.22 -3.43 22.32
CA LEU A 41 -8.19 -3.89 23.70
C LEU A 41 -8.35 -5.40 23.70
N ILE A 42 -7.37 -6.11 24.26
CA ILE A 42 -7.33 -7.57 24.32
C ILE A 42 -7.66 -8.00 25.75
N PHE A 43 -8.67 -8.86 25.89
CA PHE A 43 -9.13 -9.40 27.17
C PHE A 43 -8.82 -10.90 27.23
N ASP A 44 -7.55 -11.24 27.40
CA ASP A 44 -7.00 -12.61 27.40
C ASP A 44 -6.98 -13.27 28.79
N GLU A 45 -7.03 -12.49 29.86
CA GLU A 45 -7.24 -12.98 31.22
C GLU A 45 -8.69 -13.48 31.44
N PRO A 46 -8.91 -14.78 31.75
CA PRO A 46 -10.27 -15.34 31.90
C PRO A 46 -11.12 -14.68 32.99
N ASP A 47 -10.49 -14.15 34.04
CA ASP A 47 -11.19 -13.43 35.10
C ASP A 47 -11.60 -12.02 34.67
N ILE A 48 -10.88 -11.39 33.73
CA ILE A 48 -11.15 -10.01 33.24
C ILE A 48 -12.01 -9.99 31.98
N ALA A 49 -12.10 -11.08 31.22
CA ALA A 49 -12.98 -11.18 30.05
C ALA A 49 -14.44 -10.71 30.30
N PRO A 50 -15.10 -11.02 31.44
CA PRO A 50 -16.45 -10.53 31.73
C PRO A 50 -16.55 -9.00 31.87
N LEU A 51 -15.47 -8.34 32.28
CA LEU A 51 -15.38 -6.87 32.32
C LEU A 51 -15.45 -6.31 30.89
N GLY A 52 -14.70 -6.89 29.96
CA GLY A 52 -14.76 -6.55 28.53
C GLY A 52 -16.16 -6.76 27.94
N GLU A 53 -16.81 -7.88 28.24
CA GLU A 53 -18.19 -8.14 27.84
C GLU A 53 -19.17 -7.11 28.41
N LYS A 54 -18.95 -6.66 29.65
CA LYS A 54 -19.77 -5.61 30.24
C LYS A 54 -19.57 -4.25 29.62
N LEU A 55 -18.36 -3.87 29.23
CA LEU A 55 -18.12 -2.64 28.47
C LEU A 55 -18.94 -2.59 27.18
N LEU A 56 -19.21 -3.74 26.53
CA LEU A 56 -20.10 -3.86 25.36
C LEU A 56 -21.59 -3.67 25.65
N THR A 57 -22.03 -3.60 26.91
CA THR A 57 -23.44 -3.38 27.26
C THR A 57 -23.74 -2.12 28.07
N VAL A 58 -22.77 -1.60 28.85
CA VAL A 58 -23.01 -0.45 29.75
C VAL A 58 -22.69 0.90 29.10
N GLU A 59 -23.62 1.86 29.13
CA GLU A 59 -23.38 3.22 28.62
C GLU A 59 -22.59 4.09 29.60
N ARG A 60 -22.92 3.96 30.89
CA ARG A 60 -22.32 4.66 32.03
C ARG A 60 -22.36 3.73 33.23
N PHE A 61 -21.36 3.84 34.10
CA PHE A 61 -21.24 3.02 35.31
C PHE A 61 -20.42 3.77 36.36
N ARG A 62 -20.63 3.47 37.63
CA ARG A 62 -19.68 3.90 38.68
C ARG A 62 -18.46 2.99 38.63
N ALA A 63 -17.27 3.54 38.83
CA ALA A 63 -16.02 2.78 38.73
C ALA A 63 -16.02 1.52 39.62
N GLU A 64 -16.57 1.60 40.83
CA GLU A 64 -16.70 0.45 41.74
C GLU A 64 -17.61 -0.68 41.23
N GLU A 65 -18.56 -0.39 40.32
CA GLU A 65 -19.45 -1.42 39.77
C GLU A 65 -18.69 -2.43 38.92
N ALA A 66 -17.55 -2.03 38.33
CA ALA A 66 -16.70 -2.92 37.54
C ALA A 66 -16.03 -4.03 38.37
N MET A 67 -15.91 -3.86 39.70
CA MET A 67 -15.43 -4.91 40.60
C MET A 67 -16.34 -6.15 40.57
N ALA A 68 -17.64 -5.96 40.31
CA ALA A 68 -18.60 -7.05 40.24
C ALA A 68 -18.70 -7.71 38.85
N TRP A 69 -17.96 -7.24 37.85
CA TRP A 69 -18.00 -7.78 36.48
C TRP A 69 -17.04 -8.96 36.34
N SER A 70 -17.32 -10.03 37.09
CA SER A 70 -16.53 -11.26 37.17
C SER A 70 -17.46 -12.47 37.10
N ASN A 71 -16.96 -13.59 36.56
CA ASN A 71 -17.64 -14.89 36.62
C ASN A 71 -17.43 -15.63 37.95
N GLY A 72 -16.59 -15.07 38.84
CA GLY A 72 -16.24 -15.63 40.14
C GLY A 72 -16.40 -14.62 41.28
N ALA A 73 -15.38 -14.52 42.13
CA ALA A 73 -15.34 -13.49 43.17
C ALA A 73 -15.18 -12.09 42.54
N PRO A 74 -15.70 -11.03 43.19
CA PRO A 74 -15.44 -9.66 42.79
C PRO A 74 -13.93 -9.38 42.72
N HIS A 75 -13.52 -8.56 41.76
CA HIS A 75 -12.13 -8.14 41.64
C HIS A 75 -11.72 -7.19 42.77
N GLU A 76 -10.45 -7.22 43.14
CA GLU A 76 -9.84 -6.23 44.02
C GLU A 76 -9.88 -4.83 43.37
N TRP A 77 -10.15 -3.81 44.18
CA TRP A 77 -10.29 -2.43 43.68
C TRP A 77 -9.05 -1.93 42.96
N GLU A 78 -7.85 -2.25 43.47
CA GLU A 78 -6.59 -1.82 42.85
C GLU A 78 -6.44 -2.36 41.41
N LYS A 79 -6.76 -3.64 41.18
CA LYS A 79 -6.73 -4.25 39.83
C LYS A 79 -7.69 -3.56 38.87
N VAL A 80 -8.91 -3.29 39.33
CA VAL A 80 -9.95 -2.62 38.51
C VAL A 80 -9.60 -1.16 38.25
N ARG A 81 -9.11 -0.44 39.26
CA ARG A 81 -8.69 0.96 39.15
C ARG A 81 -7.61 1.10 38.09
N ASP A 82 -6.56 0.29 38.16
CA ASP A 82 -5.42 0.38 37.24
C ASP A 82 -5.86 0.10 35.79
N LEU A 83 -6.77 -0.87 35.58
CA LEU A 83 -7.36 -1.13 34.26
C LEU A 83 -8.23 0.04 33.76
N LEU A 84 -9.11 0.58 34.60
CA LEU A 84 -9.97 1.71 34.23
C LEU A 84 -9.15 2.97 33.94
N GLU A 85 -8.08 3.23 34.70
CA GLU A 85 -7.16 4.33 34.46
C GLU A 85 -6.41 4.16 33.14
N ALA A 86 -5.94 2.95 32.81
CA ALA A 86 -5.35 2.66 31.51
C ALA A 86 -6.34 2.93 30.36
N LEU A 87 -7.62 2.55 30.51
CA LEU A 87 -8.66 2.84 29.52
C LEU A 87 -8.99 4.33 29.41
N ILE A 88 -8.86 5.11 30.49
CA ILE A 88 -9.00 6.58 30.46
C ILE A 88 -7.82 7.21 29.74
N ASP A 89 -6.59 6.76 30.02
CA ASP A 89 -5.37 7.27 29.41
C ASP A 89 -5.35 7.00 27.89
N GLN A 90 -5.88 5.85 27.47
CA GLN A 90 -6.11 5.50 26.05
C GLN A 90 -7.35 6.19 25.44
N GLN A 91 -8.03 7.04 26.21
CA GLN A 91 -9.24 7.78 25.80
C GLN A 91 -10.44 6.91 25.38
N VAL A 92 -10.44 5.63 25.78
CA VAL A 92 -11.58 4.71 25.59
C VAL A 92 -12.67 5.01 26.63
N LEU A 93 -12.28 5.34 27.86
CA LEU A 93 -13.18 5.82 28.91
C LEU A 93 -12.99 7.30 29.17
N LYS A 94 -14.06 7.96 29.63
CA LYS A 94 -14.00 9.32 30.16
C LYS A 94 -14.79 9.41 31.46
N ARG A 95 -14.31 10.28 32.36
CA ARG A 95 -15.11 10.75 33.50
C ARG A 95 -16.27 11.57 32.95
N VAL A 96 -17.48 11.33 33.44
CA VAL A 96 -18.67 12.06 32.97
C VAL A 96 -18.54 13.57 33.26
N SER A 97 -17.85 13.95 34.34
CA SER A 97 -17.52 15.34 34.68
C SER A 97 -16.70 16.07 33.61
N ASP A 98 -15.93 15.32 32.82
CA ASP A 98 -14.95 15.86 31.87
C ASP A 98 -15.52 15.90 30.44
N SER A 99 -16.81 15.59 30.27
CA SER A 99 -17.46 15.60 28.97
C SER A 99 -17.63 17.04 28.48
N PRO A 100 -16.92 17.49 27.43
CA PRO A 100 -17.08 18.84 26.93
C PRO A 100 -18.49 19.02 26.33
N THR A 101 -19.17 20.09 26.73
CA THR A 101 -20.31 20.68 26.00
C THR A 101 -19.78 21.47 24.80
N GLY A 102 -19.16 20.79 23.85
CA GLY A 102 -18.58 21.43 22.66
C GLY A 102 -19.62 21.59 21.55
N ALA A 103 -19.76 22.81 21.03
CA ALA A 103 -20.49 23.06 19.79
C ALA A 103 -19.76 22.41 18.61
N ALA A 104 -20.50 21.85 17.65
CA ALA A 104 -19.90 21.28 16.45
C ALA A 104 -19.22 22.39 15.62
N GLU A 105 -17.90 22.29 15.44
CA GLU A 105 -17.18 23.17 14.51
C GLU A 105 -17.65 22.91 13.07
N ALA A 106 -17.75 23.99 12.28
CA ALA A 106 -18.11 23.89 10.88
C ALA A 106 -16.98 23.22 10.11
N LEU A 107 -17.28 22.08 9.46
CA LEU A 107 -16.31 21.38 8.63
C LEU A 107 -15.99 22.20 7.37
N PRO A 108 -14.71 22.34 7.00
CA PRO A 108 -14.33 23.20 5.88
C PRO A 108 -14.75 22.58 4.54
N GLN A 109 -15.12 23.42 3.56
CA GLN A 109 -15.46 22.96 2.21
C GLN A 109 -14.24 22.66 1.35
N ARG A 110 -13.08 23.23 1.68
CA ARG A 110 -11.78 23.00 1.04
C ARG A 110 -10.76 22.59 2.11
N LEU A 111 -9.77 21.78 1.76
CA LEU A 111 -8.75 21.30 2.71
C LEU A 111 -7.63 22.32 2.98
N GLY A 112 -7.50 23.35 2.15
CA GLY A 112 -6.38 24.30 2.18
C GLY A 112 -5.06 23.72 1.66
N LEU A 113 -5.10 22.63 0.90
CA LEU A 113 -3.90 21.85 0.52
C LEU A 113 -3.39 22.15 -0.90
N ALA A 114 -4.10 22.97 -1.67
CA ALA A 114 -3.67 23.45 -2.97
C ALA A 114 -4.23 24.86 -3.24
N PRO A 115 -3.55 25.68 -4.07
CA PRO A 115 -4.08 26.96 -4.54
C PRO A 115 -5.41 26.78 -5.29
N GLU A 116 -6.35 27.72 -5.12
CA GLU A 116 -7.68 27.64 -5.75
C GLU A 116 -7.63 27.77 -7.28
N ASP A 117 -6.61 28.45 -7.82
CA ASP A 117 -6.42 28.71 -9.24
C ASP A 117 -5.56 27.66 -9.95
N ARG A 118 -5.17 26.59 -9.25
CA ARG A 118 -4.40 25.48 -9.84
C ARG A 118 -5.19 24.87 -11.00
N LYS A 119 -4.57 24.85 -12.17
CA LYS A 119 -5.17 24.23 -13.37
C LYS A 119 -5.18 22.71 -13.25
N PRO A 120 -6.25 22.01 -13.69
CA PRO A 120 -6.28 20.56 -13.73
C PRO A 120 -5.17 20.00 -14.64
N GLN A 121 -4.34 19.13 -14.07
CA GLN A 121 -3.27 18.41 -14.76
C GLN A 121 -3.41 16.92 -14.48
N THR A 122 -3.01 16.08 -15.43
CA THR A 122 -3.03 14.62 -15.30
C THR A 122 -2.00 14.01 -16.25
N PHE A 123 -1.76 12.71 -16.10
CA PHE A 123 -1.03 11.92 -17.07
C PHE A 123 -1.97 11.53 -18.22
N SER A 124 -1.58 11.81 -19.47
CA SER A 124 -2.44 11.54 -20.62
C SER A 124 -1.64 11.21 -21.86
N GLY A 125 -2.18 10.33 -22.71
CA GLY A 125 -1.66 10.06 -24.06
C GLY A 125 -1.80 11.24 -25.03
N ARG A 126 -2.55 12.30 -24.68
CA ARG A 126 -2.67 13.54 -25.48
C ARG A 126 -1.64 14.60 -25.13
N ASP A 127 -0.85 14.39 -24.08
CA ASP A 127 -0.06 15.43 -23.42
C ASP A 127 1.37 14.95 -23.21
N ASP A 128 2.35 15.76 -23.62
CA ASP A 128 3.76 15.47 -23.50
C ASP A 128 4.38 15.98 -22.19
N ARG A 129 3.58 16.58 -21.29
CA ARG A 129 4.05 17.11 -19.99
C ARG A 129 4.42 16.05 -18.96
N CYS A 130 4.27 14.76 -19.25
CA CYS A 130 4.59 13.68 -18.29
C CYS A 130 5.99 13.83 -17.64
N PRO A 131 7.07 14.12 -18.39
CA PRO A 131 8.40 14.33 -17.79
C PRO A 131 8.45 15.50 -16.82
N VAL A 132 7.75 16.61 -17.13
CA VAL A 132 7.69 17.79 -16.27
C VAL A 132 6.92 17.49 -14.99
N LEU A 133 5.74 16.88 -15.10
CA LEU A 133 4.91 16.56 -13.94
C LEU A 133 5.59 15.54 -13.00
N THR A 134 6.35 14.60 -13.56
CA THR A 134 7.08 13.59 -12.76
C THR A 134 8.34 14.17 -12.12
N GLU A 135 9.06 15.06 -12.81
CA GLU A 135 10.17 15.81 -12.20
C GLU A 135 9.69 16.65 -11.01
N GLU A 136 8.60 17.41 -11.16
CA GLU A 136 8.02 18.22 -10.08
C GLU A 136 7.52 17.37 -8.91
N ALA A 137 6.94 16.21 -9.19
CA ALA A 137 6.33 15.36 -8.18
C ALA A 137 7.32 14.45 -7.43
N PHE A 138 8.37 13.98 -8.12
CA PHE A 138 9.23 12.91 -7.64
C PHE A 138 10.73 13.25 -7.74
N GLY A 139 11.09 14.44 -8.24
CA GLY A 139 12.48 14.85 -8.46
C GLY A 139 13.16 14.08 -9.59
N ARG A 140 12.37 13.46 -10.49
CA ARG A 140 12.88 12.73 -11.64
C ARG A 140 11.90 12.68 -12.80
N ALA A 141 12.36 13.05 -13.98
CA ALA A 141 11.61 13.04 -15.22
C ALA A 141 11.42 11.63 -15.80
N PHE A 142 10.16 11.28 -16.04
CA PHE A 142 9.72 10.08 -16.73
C PHE A 142 8.84 10.40 -17.92
N ASP A 143 9.17 9.81 -19.07
CA ASP A 143 8.28 9.80 -20.23
C ASP A 143 7.05 8.94 -19.93
N LEU A 144 5.92 9.27 -20.56
CA LEU A 144 4.67 8.49 -20.43
C LEU A 144 4.87 6.97 -20.64
N PRO A 145 5.68 6.51 -21.61
CA PRO A 145 5.91 5.07 -21.81
C PRO A 145 6.64 4.36 -20.67
N ASN A 146 7.14 5.07 -19.65
CA ASN A 146 7.82 4.50 -18.48
C ASN A 146 7.10 4.86 -17.17
N LEU A 147 5.89 5.43 -17.24
CA LEU A 147 5.18 5.98 -16.08
C LEU A 147 4.86 4.91 -15.02
N GLU A 148 4.51 3.71 -15.45
CA GLU A 148 4.10 2.58 -14.59
C GLU A 148 5.26 2.04 -13.72
N VAL A 149 6.51 2.36 -14.06
CA VAL A 149 7.68 2.07 -13.22
C VAL A 149 7.73 2.96 -11.99
N LEU A 150 7.22 4.19 -12.09
CA LEU A 150 7.25 5.21 -11.04
C LEU A 150 5.95 5.26 -10.22
N ILE A 151 4.81 5.10 -10.88
CA ILE A 151 3.50 5.23 -10.28
C ILE A 151 2.77 3.90 -10.39
N PRO A 152 2.32 3.30 -9.27
CA PRO A 152 1.48 2.11 -9.31
C PRO A 152 0.30 2.28 -10.27
N ILE A 153 -0.01 1.25 -11.06
CA ILE A 153 -0.97 1.33 -12.17
C ILE A 153 -2.35 1.87 -11.74
N TYR A 154 -2.79 1.49 -10.53
CA TYR A 154 -4.05 1.91 -9.94
C TYR A 154 -4.04 3.37 -9.46
N ARG A 155 -2.88 4.05 -9.40
CA ARG A 155 -2.80 5.47 -9.00
C ARG A 155 -2.69 6.44 -10.17
N ILE A 156 -2.38 5.97 -11.37
CA ILE A 156 -2.18 6.85 -12.54
C ILE A 156 -3.41 7.70 -12.86
N ALA A 157 -4.61 7.17 -12.63
CA ALA A 157 -5.86 7.89 -12.86
C ALA A 157 -6.17 8.94 -11.78
N HIS A 158 -5.55 8.89 -10.60
CA HIS A 158 -5.89 9.76 -9.46
C HIS A 158 -6.07 11.24 -9.84
N PRO A 159 -5.12 11.90 -10.54
CA PRO A 159 -5.24 13.32 -10.85
C PRO A 159 -6.24 13.63 -11.97
N ALA A 160 -6.72 12.64 -12.72
CA ALA A 160 -7.65 12.85 -13.82
C ALA A 160 -9.00 13.38 -13.33
N MET A 161 -9.56 14.31 -14.09
CA MET A 161 -10.89 14.87 -13.89
C MET A 161 -11.92 14.06 -14.67
N ASP A 162 -13.03 13.72 -14.02
CA ASP A 162 -14.20 13.12 -14.65
C ASP A 162 -15.18 14.16 -15.18
N THR A 163 -16.22 13.68 -15.87
CA THR A 163 -17.33 14.51 -16.39
C THR A 163 -18.15 15.20 -15.30
N ASP A 164 -18.04 14.76 -14.04
CA ASP A 164 -18.71 15.39 -12.89
C ASP A 164 -17.84 16.52 -12.29
N GLY A 165 -16.68 16.82 -12.91
CA GLY A 165 -15.76 17.87 -12.47
C GLY A 165 -15.01 17.50 -11.20
N ARG A 166 -14.78 16.21 -10.96
CA ARG A 166 -14.08 15.68 -9.78
C ARG A 166 -12.82 14.93 -10.17
N GLN A 167 -11.79 15.00 -9.33
CA GLN A 167 -10.63 14.11 -9.48
C GLN A 167 -11.01 12.68 -9.09
N VAL A 168 -10.51 11.70 -9.84
CA VAL A 168 -10.74 10.27 -9.58
C VAL A 168 -10.31 9.90 -8.16
N GLY A 169 -9.11 10.34 -7.76
CA GLY A 169 -8.55 10.05 -6.43
C GLY A 169 -9.17 10.86 -5.29
N GLU A 170 -10.07 11.81 -5.57
CA GLU A 170 -10.69 12.70 -4.57
C GLU A 170 -9.66 13.33 -3.61
N ASN A 171 -9.78 13.12 -2.29
CA ASN A 171 -8.82 13.63 -1.32
C ASN A 171 -7.48 12.87 -1.32
N ASN A 172 -7.42 11.71 -1.98
CA ASN A 172 -6.29 10.79 -1.99
C ASN A 172 -5.43 10.91 -3.25
N VAL A 173 -5.51 12.02 -3.99
CA VAL A 173 -4.73 12.21 -5.23
C VAL A 173 -3.22 12.10 -4.96
N VAL A 174 -2.58 11.24 -5.75
CA VAL A 174 -1.13 11.00 -5.75
C VAL A 174 -0.64 11.13 -7.21
N PRO A 175 0.48 11.84 -7.46
CA PRO A 175 1.23 12.65 -6.50
C PRO A 175 0.45 13.86 -6.01
N ARG A 176 0.76 14.30 -4.77
CA ARG A 176 0.00 15.37 -4.13
C ARG A 176 0.16 16.72 -4.82
N THR A 177 1.23 16.92 -5.57
CA THR A 177 1.46 18.10 -6.42
C THR A 177 0.36 18.31 -7.46
N LEU A 178 -0.35 17.25 -7.87
CA LEU A 178 -1.45 17.30 -8.83
C LEU A 178 -2.84 17.37 -8.19
N PHE A 179 -2.94 17.41 -6.85
CA PHE A 179 -4.21 17.56 -6.16
C PHE A 179 -4.84 18.93 -6.42
N LEU A 180 -6.16 18.93 -6.65
CA LEU A 180 -7.01 20.10 -6.73
C LEU A 180 -7.90 20.17 -5.50
N ASP A 181 -7.88 21.31 -4.83
CA ASP A 181 -8.67 21.52 -3.61
C ASP A 181 -10.10 21.95 -3.92
N LEU A 182 -10.87 21.04 -4.51
CA LEU A 182 -12.22 21.32 -5.00
C LEU A 182 -13.23 21.44 -3.83
N PRO A 183 -14.25 22.31 -3.92
CA PRO A 183 -15.31 22.39 -2.92
C PRO A 183 -16.00 21.03 -2.71
N THR A 184 -16.11 20.62 -1.44
CA THR A 184 -16.64 19.32 -1.04
C THR A 184 -17.54 19.47 0.18
N GLN A 185 -18.75 18.90 0.11
CA GLN A 185 -19.65 18.83 1.24
C GLN A 185 -19.17 17.74 2.20
N ARG A 186 -18.94 18.11 3.45
CA ARG A 186 -18.42 17.25 4.51
C ARG A 186 -19.42 17.11 5.66
N ARG A 187 -19.42 15.95 6.30
CA ARG A 187 -20.19 15.69 7.52
C ARG A 187 -19.42 14.79 8.47
N VAL A 188 -19.65 14.97 9.76
CA VAL A 188 -19.25 14.00 10.78
C VAL A 188 -19.96 12.66 10.51
N CYS A 189 -19.26 11.54 10.67
CA CYS A 189 -19.82 10.23 10.40
C CYS A 189 -20.90 9.83 11.41
N GLY A 190 -22.04 9.38 10.91
CA GLY A 190 -23.14 8.85 11.74
C GLY A 190 -23.24 7.33 11.76
N TYR A 191 -22.40 6.62 10.99
CA TYR A 191 -22.44 5.16 10.91
C TYR A 191 -21.70 4.54 12.11
N PRO A 192 -22.28 3.53 12.78
CA PRO A 192 -21.56 2.77 13.80
C PRO A 192 -20.26 2.16 13.26
N GLY A 193 -19.31 1.88 14.15
CA GLY A 193 -17.98 1.35 13.83
C GLY A 193 -16.86 2.36 14.02
N SER A 194 -15.65 1.99 13.59
CA SER A 194 -14.39 2.73 13.72
C SER A 194 -14.49 4.23 13.38
N ARG A 195 -15.32 4.57 12.38
CA ARG A 195 -15.54 5.94 11.89
C ARG A 195 -16.61 6.73 12.64
N TYR A 196 -17.39 6.14 13.55
CA TYR A 196 -18.52 6.80 14.20
C TYR A 196 -18.09 8.08 14.91
N GLN A 197 -18.72 9.20 14.52
CA GLN A 197 -18.44 10.54 15.00
C GLN A 197 -16.95 10.89 15.02
N ASP A 198 -16.17 10.44 14.04
CA ASP A 198 -14.76 10.80 13.94
C ASP A 198 -14.54 12.28 13.71
N ASP A 199 -13.40 12.76 14.22
CA ASP A 199 -12.98 14.14 14.06
C ASP A 199 -12.62 14.40 12.58
N LEU A 200 -12.21 13.35 11.86
CA LEU A 200 -12.08 13.39 10.41
C LEU A 200 -13.45 13.22 9.72
N PRO A 201 -13.77 14.06 8.72
CA PRO A 201 -15.09 14.08 8.11
C PRO A 201 -15.29 13.05 6.99
N MET A 202 -16.55 12.70 6.72
CA MET A 202 -16.97 11.99 5.51
C MET A 202 -17.11 12.95 4.32
N ASN A 203 -16.70 12.50 3.13
CA ASN A 203 -16.97 13.17 1.86
C ASN A 203 -18.38 12.83 1.35
N ILE A 204 -19.37 13.67 1.68
CA ILE A 204 -20.77 13.47 1.27
C ILE A 204 -20.98 13.76 -0.22
N THR A 205 -20.17 14.64 -0.82
CA THR A 205 -20.23 14.89 -2.27
C THR A 205 -19.95 13.59 -3.04
N ALA A 206 -18.86 12.90 -2.72
CA ALA A 206 -18.52 11.63 -3.35
C ALA A 206 -19.58 10.55 -3.10
N LEU A 207 -20.09 10.44 -1.86
CA LEU A 207 -21.17 9.50 -1.53
C LEU A 207 -22.42 9.73 -2.39
N LYS A 208 -22.88 10.98 -2.50
CA LYS A 208 -24.06 11.33 -3.32
C LYS A 208 -23.86 11.01 -4.80
N ASN A 209 -22.66 11.25 -5.32
CA ASN A 209 -22.34 10.94 -6.71
C ASN A 209 -22.38 9.43 -6.96
N MET A 210 -21.85 8.62 -6.04
CA MET A 210 -21.88 7.16 -6.15
C MET A 210 -23.30 6.61 -5.98
N THR A 211 -24.06 7.03 -4.97
CA THR A 211 -25.41 6.50 -4.70
C THR A 211 -26.40 6.83 -5.81
N LYS A 212 -26.22 7.95 -6.53
CA LYS A 212 -27.01 8.28 -7.72
C LYS A 212 -26.89 7.23 -8.83
N ARG A 213 -25.76 6.52 -8.90
CA ARG A 213 -25.43 5.54 -9.96
C ARG A 213 -25.29 4.11 -9.43
N TRP A 214 -25.78 3.83 -8.22
CA TRP A 214 -25.41 2.61 -7.49
C TRP A 214 -25.59 1.31 -8.30
N ALA A 215 -26.76 1.09 -8.89
CA ALA A 215 -27.04 -0.10 -9.69
C ALA A 215 -26.11 -0.22 -10.92
N GLU A 216 -25.75 0.91 -11.54
CA GLU A 216 -24.77 0.97 -12.62
C GLU A 216 -23.36 0.59 -12.13
N LEU A 217 -22.94 1.05 -10.94
CA LEU A 217 -21.63 0.71 -10.37
C LEU A 217 -21.51 -0.78 -10.06
N LEU A 218 -22.57 -1.39 -9.52
CA LEU A 218 -22.63 -2.84 -9.27
C LEU A 218 -22.52 -3.61 -10.60
N SER A 219 -23.26 -3.19 -11.62
CA SER A 219 -23.22 -3.82 -12.95
C SER A 219 -21.85 -3.73 -13.61
N LEU A 220 -21.22 -2.55 -13.60
CA LEU A 220 -19.87 -2.39 -14.15
C LEU A 220 -18.85 -3.25 -13.40
N THR A 221 -18.96 -3.36 -12.07
CA THR A 221 -18.07 -4.19 -11.26
C THR A 221 -18.21 -5.66 -11.60
N GLU A 222 -19.44 -6.16 -11.70
CA GLU A 222 -19.70 -7.53 -12.14
C GLU A 222 -19.11 -7.80 -13.52
N GLN A 223 -19.30 -6.91 -14.49
CA GLN A 223 -18.77 -7.08 -15.85
C GLN A 223 -17.24 -7.13 -15.89
N PHE A 224 -16.54 -6.27 -15.12
CA PHE A 224 -15.07 -6.33 -15.00
C PHE A 224 -14.61 -7.64 -14.35
N ARG A 225 -15.28 -8.06 -13.28
CA ARG A 225 -15.00 -9.32 -12.59
C ARG A 225 -15.15 -10.51 -13.53
N GLU A 226 -16.30 -10.64 -14.20
CA GLU A 226 -16.57 -11.74 -15.13
C GLU A 226 -15.57 -11.80 -16.29
N ALA A 227 -15.23 -10.64 -16.86
CA ALA A 227 -14.24 -10.57 -17.94
C ALA A 227 -12.84 -11.01 -17.49
N LEU A 228 -12.43 -10.65 -16.27
CA LEU A 228 -11.15 -11.10 -15.72
C LEU A 228 -11.18 -12.59 -15.33
N GLU A 229 -12.25 -13.05 -14.69
CA GLU A 229 -12.42 -14.46 -14.31
C GLU A 229 -12.45 -15.39 -15.53
N ALA A 230 -13.00 -14.93 -16.66
CA ALA A 230 -13.00 -15.69 -17.91
C ALA A 230 -11.58 -16.03 -18.42
N ARG A 231 -10.55 -15.31 -17.96
CA ARG A 231 -9.14 -15.55 -18.30
C ARG A 231 -8.43 -16.50 -17.33
N MET A 232 -9.09 -16.86 -16.23
CA MET A 232 -8.52 -17.65 -15.14
C MET A 232 -9.25 -18.99 -14.98
N PRO A 233 -8.62 -19.99 -14.33
CA PRO A 233 -9.34 -21.20 -13.92
C PRO A 233 -10.53 -20.82 -13.03
N ARG A 234 -11.72 -21.38 -13.33
CA ARG A 234 -12.93 -21.15 -12.54
C ARG A 234 -12.68 -21.51 -11.07
N ARG A 235 -13.10 -20.63 -10.17
CA ARG A 235 -13.08 -20.83 -8.72
C ARG A 235 -14.46 -20.65 -8.12
N ASP A 236 -14.63 -21.21 -6.93
CA ASP A 236 -15.79 -20.98 -6.10
C ASP A 236 -15.66 -19.59 -5.44
N PRO A 237 -16.66 -18.71 -5.53
CA PRO A 237 -16.69 -17.42 -4.81
C PRO A 237 -16.30 -17.50 -3.32
N SER A 238 -16.60 -18.62 -2.66
CA SER A 238 -16.28 -18.83 -1.24
C SER A 238 -14.80 -19.13 -0.96
N THR A 239 -13.95 -19.23 -1.99
CA THR A 239 -12.54 -19.62 -1.86
C THR A 239 -11.54 -18.54 -2.28
N PHE A 240 -11.98 -17.30 -2.45
CA PHE A 240 -11.08 -16.19 -2.75
C PHE A 240 -10.02 -16.00 -1.65
N SER A 241 -8.80 -15.72 -2.07
CA SER A 241 -7.73 -15.27 -1.18
C SER A 241 -7.52 -13.76 -1.26
N ALA A 242 -6.84 -13.18 -0.27
CA ALA A 242 -6.49 -11.77 -0.22
C ALA A 242 -5.64 -11.37 -1.45
N GLY A 243 -4.74 -12.25 -1.91
CA GLY A 243 -3.94 -12.04 -3.10
C GLY A 243 -4.79 -11.97 -4.37
N GLU A 244 -5.78 -12.85 -4.51
CA GLU A 244 -6.71 -12.82 -5.63
C GLU A 244 -7.57 -11.56 -5.61
N MET A 245 -8.17 -11.22 -4.47
CA MET A 245 -8.99 -10.03 -4.41
C MET A 245 -8.15 -8.76 -4.67
N GLN A 246 -6.92 -8.67 -4.14
CA GLN A 246 -5.98 -7.59 -4.47
C GLN A 246 -5.68 -7.52 -5.97
N PHE A 247 -5.45 -8.67 -6.60
CA PHE A 247 -5.21 -8.77 -8.03
C PHE A 247 -6.40 -8.28 -8.87
N HIS A 248 -7.63 -8.68 -8.50
CA HIS A 248 -8.87 -8.27 -9.14
C HIS A 248 -9.09 -6.75 -9.05
N VAL A 249 -9.02 -6.21 -7.83
CA VAL A 249 -9.29 -4.77 -7.58
C VAL A 249 -8.27 -3.88 -8.27
N VAL A 250 -6.99 -4.25 -8.28
CA VAL A 250 -5.95 -3.46 -8.98
C VAL A 250 -6.17 -3.47 -10.48
N CYS A 251 -6.54 -4.61 -11.07
CA CYS A 251 -6.84 -4.71 -12.49
C CYS A 251 -8.02 -3.80 -12.89
N GLN A 252 -9.09 -3.80 -12.10
CA GLN A 252 -10.26 -2.94 -12.35
C GLN A 252 -9.94 -1.45 -12.15
N LEU A 253 -9.17 -1.07 -11.12
CA LEU A 253 -8.72 0.32 -10.92
C LEU A 253 -7.90 0.84 -12.10
N ALA A 254 -7.07 -0.02 -12.69
CA ALA A 254 -6.22 0.33 -13.83
C ALA A 254 -7.04 0.72 -15.08
N ALA A 255 -8.28 0.24 -15.23
CA ALA A 255 -9.12 0.55 -16.39
C ALA A 255 -9.41 2.06 -16.53
N ALA A 256 -9.53 2.79 -15.42
CA ALA A 256 -9.70 4.24 -15.44
C ALA A 256 -8.43 4.95 -15.97
N ALA A 257 -7.25 4.42 -15.66
CA ALA A 257 -6.00 4.95 -16.19
C ALA A 257 -5.86 4.61 -17.68
N TYR A 258 -6.14 3.36 -18.08
CA TYR A 258 -6.03 2.86 -19.46
C TYR A 258 -6.60 3.84 -20.50
N VAL A 259 -7.84 4.28 -20.31
CA VAL A 259 -8.52 5.17 -21.27
C VAL A 259 -7.84 6.54 -21.40
N MET A 260 -7.15 7.00 -20.35
CA MET A 260 -6.46 8.29 -20.34
C MET A 260 -5.11 8.24 -21.05
N VAL A 261 -4.43 7.10 -20.99
CA VAL A 261 -3.01 6.98 -21.31
C VAL A 261 -2.69 6.14 -22.53
N ARG A 262 -3.69 5.49 -23.14
CA ARG A 262 -3.52 4.76 -24.41
C ARG A 262 -3.07 5.69 -25.55
N GLY A 263 -2.35 5.13 -26.52
CA GLY A 263 -1.81 5.85 -27.67
C GLY A 263 -2.84 6.17 -28.76
N VAL A 264 -3.92 5.40 -28.84
CA VAL A 264 -5.03 5.62 -29.80
C VAL A 264 -6.23 6.18 -29.07
N ASP A 265 -6.72 7.34 -29.54
CA ASP A 265 -7.86 8.06 -28.99
C ASP A 265 -7.92 8.08 -27.45
N PRO A 266 -6.85 8.51 -26.75
CA PRO A 266 -6.89 8.72 -25.31
C PRO A 266 -8.00 9.71 -24.95
N VAL A 267 -8.65 9.48 -23.81
CA VAL A 267 -9.71 10.35 -23.28
C VAL A 267 -9.07 11.64 -22.72
N PRO A 268 -9.55 12.83 -23.13
CA PRO A 268 -9.08 14.09 -22.57
C PRO A 268 -9.37 14.22 -21.07
N ASN A 269 -8.50 14.94 -20.35
CA ASN A 269 -8.76 15.30 -18.96
C ASN A 269 -10.07 16.10 -18.84
N GLY A 270 -10.93 15.72 -17.89
CA GLY A 270 -12.28 16.30 -17.73
C GLY A 270 -13.36 15.62 -18.58
N GLN A 271 -13.00 14.61 -19.37
CA GLN A 271 -13.95 13.81 -20.17
C GLN A 271 -13.96 12.33 -19.77
N LEU A 272 -13.29 11.95 -18.68
CA LEU A 272 -13.38 10.60 -18.15
C LEU A 272 -14.82 10.31 -17.69
N ASP A 273 -15.38 9.18 -18.12
CA ASP A 273 -16.73 8.77 -17.75
C ASP A 273 -16.92 8.77 -16.22
N GLY A 274 -17.94 9.49 -15.75
CA GLY A 274 -18.25 9.58 -14.32
C GLY A 274 -18.59 8.23 -13.67
N GLY A 275 -19.10 7.26 -14.45
CA GLY A 275 -19.32 5.89 -13.97
C GLY A 275 -18.01 5.17 -13.69
N LEU A 276 -17.07 5.17 -14.65
CA LEU A 276 -15.72 4.60 -14.45
C LEU A 276 -14.97 5.27 -13.28
N ALA A 277 -15.04 6.59 -13.16
CA ALA A 277 -14.43 7.31 -12.06
C ALA A 277 -15.09 6.97 -10.70
N ALA A 278 -16.40 6.75 -10.66
CA ALA A 278 -17.10 6.34 -9.44
C ALA A 278 -16.81 4.88 -9.06
N VAL A 279 -16.69 3.97 -10.04
CA VAL A 279 -16.25 2.57 -9.82
C VAL A 279 -14.87 2.57 -9.17
N PHE A 280 -13.95 3.41 -9.65
CA PHE A 280 -12.62 3.56 -9.05
C PHE A 280 -12.70 3.91 -7.55
N ARG A 281 -13.48 4.95 -7.21
CA ARG A 281 -13.61 5.43 -5.82
C ARG A 281 -14.19 4.37 -4.90
N LEU A 282 -15.09 3.54 -5.43
CA LEU A 282 -15.74 2.47 -4.68
C LEU A 282 -14.76 1.33 -4.38
N ILE A 283 -14.03 0.87 -5.40
CA ILE A 283 -13.19 -0.33 -5.28
C ILE A 283 -11.82 -0.06 -4.63
N ASP A 284 -11.31 1.18 -4.64
CA ASP A 284 -10.03 1.53 -4.00
C ASP A 284 -10.04 1.26 -2.49
N GLY A 285 -11.21 1.33 -1.84
CA GLY A 285 -11.38 0.92 -0.44
C GLY A 285 -11.09 -0.56 -0.23
N VAL A 286 -11.54 -1.43 -1.14
CA VAL A 286 -11.25 -2.87 -1.08
C VAL A 286 -9.76 -3.13 -1.29
N ARG A 287 -9.13 -2.43 -2.25
CA ARG A 287 -7.67 -2.49 -2.45
C ARG A 287 -6.89 -2.12 -1.18
N LEU A 288 -7.32 -1.10 -0.44
CA LEU A 288 -6.66 -0.74 0.82
C LEU A 288 -6.73 -1.89 1.83
N VAL A 289 -7.91 -2.47 2.03
CA VAL A 289 -8.12 -3.57 2.96
C VAL A 289 -7.36 -4.82 2.55
N THR A 290 -7.45 -5.25 1.29
CA THR A 290 -6.72 -6.45 0.83
C THR A 290 -5.22 -6.24 0.86
N ASN A 291 -4.73 -5.05 0.51
CA ASN A 291 -3.32 -4.72 0.62
C ASN A 291 -2.83 -4.76 2.08
N ASP A 292 -3.66 -4.35 3.03
CA ASP A 292 -3.37 -4.39 4.46
C ASP A 292 -3.34 -5.83 4.99
N ILE A 293 -4.39 -6.64 4.70
CA ILE A 293 -4.44 -8.08 5.04
C ILE A 293 -3.20 -8.80 4.54
N LEU A 294 -2.83 -8.62 3.26
CA LEU A 294 -1.65 -9.25 2.65
C LEU A 294 -0.35 -8.99 3.42
N ARG A 295 -0.28 -7.87 4.13
CA ARG A 295 0.93 -7.35 4.78
C ARG A 295 0.81 -7.31 6.29
N ALA A 296 -0.27 -7.86 6.85
CA ALA A 296 -0.63 -7.65 8.24
C ALA A 296 0.38 -8.29 9.19
N THR A 297 0.74 -9.56 8.98
CA THR A 297 1.70 -10.28 9.83
C THR A 297 2.52 -11.27 9.01
N PRO A 298 3.85 -11.10 8.91
CA PRO A 298 4.71 -12.06 8.22
C PRO A 298 4.55 -13.49 8.77
N GLY A 299 4.50 -14.48 7.87
CA GLY A 299 4.34 -15.90 8.23
C GLY A 299 2.93 -16.34 8.63
N VAL A 300 2.02 -15.40 8.91
CA VAL A 300 0.61 -15.67 9.23
C VAL A 300 -0.30 -15.26 8.07
N HIS A 301 -0.06 -14.06 7.54
CA HIS A 301 -0.82 -13.49 6.43
C HIS A 301 0.02 -13.47 5.14
N GLY A 302 -0.66 -13.43 4.00
CA GLY A 302 -0.04 -13.38 2.67
C GLY A 302 -1.05 -13.60 1.56
N CYS A 303 -0.57 -13.86 0.34
CA CYS A 303 -1.44 -14.01 -0.83
C CYS A 303 -2.49 -15.11 -0.73
N ASP A 304 -2.24 -16.16 0.05
CA ASP A 304 -3.15 -17.28 0.23
C ASP A 304 -4.11 -17.11 1.44
N THR A 305 -4.06 -15.98 2.15
CA THR A 305 -5.00 -15.70 3.26
C THR A 305 -6.43 -15.73 2.74
N PRO A 306 -7.31 -16.63 3.24
CA PRO A 306 -8.70 -16.70 2.81
C PRO A 306 -9.46 -15.41 3.17
N VAL A 307 -10.32 -14.95 2.26
CA VAL A 307 -11.18 -13.77 2.48
C VAL A 307 -12.59 -14.02 1.96
N SER A 308 -13.56 -13.34 2.57
CA SER A 308 -14.95 -13.27 2.11
C SER A 308 -15.43 -11.83 2.09
N SER A 309 -16.62 -11.59 1.54
CA SER A 309 -17.28 -10.28 1.61
C SER A 309 -17.35 -9.76 3.06
N GLN A 310 -17.75 -10.63 4.00
CA GLN A 310 -17.85 -10.29 5.42
C GLN A 310 -16.48 -10.04 6.05
N SER A 311 -15.48 -10.89 5.80
CA SER A 311 -14.17 -10.75 6.45
C SER A 311 -13.44 -9.48 6.04
N ILE A 312 -13.62 -9.00 4.81
CA ILE A 312 -13.10 -7.69 4.36
C ILE A 312 -13.77 -6.54 5.11
N ALA A 313 -15.10 -6.58 5.25
CA ALA A 313 -15.82 -5.53 5.98
C ALA A 313 -15.43 -5.49 7.46
N ASP A 314 -15.29 -6.66 8.10
CA ASP A 314 -14.88 -6.81 9.49
C ASP A 314 -13.45 -6.33 9.69
N TRP A 315 -12.51 -6.75 8.83
CA TRP A 315 -11.12 -6.30 8.89
C TRP A 315 -11.01 -4.78 8.82
N ALA A 316 -11.77 -4.16 7.91
CA ALA A 316 -11.77 -2.71 7.73
C ALA A 316 -12.27 -1.95 8.96
N GLU A 317 -13.22 -2.50 9.71
CA GLU A 317 -13.66 -1.94 10.99
C GLU A 317 -12.62 -2.17 12.11
N GLN A 318 -12.10 -3.39 12.22
CA GLN A 318 -11.20 -3.80 13.31
C GLN A 318 -9.85 -3.06 13.24
N HIS A 319 -9.31 -2.87 12.04
CA HIS A 319 -8.02 -2.22 11.81
C HIS A 319 -8.18 -0.74 11.42
N ALA A 320 -9.37 -0.16 11.63
CA ALA A 320 -9.70 1.22 11.34
C ALA A 320 -9.36 1.70 9.90
N VAL A 321 -9.33 0.78 8.91
CA VAL A 321 -8.97 1.08 7.51
C VAL A 321 -9.94 2.09 6.86
N TYR A 322 -11.15 2.22 7.41
CA TYR A 322 -12.10 3.26 7.00
C TYR A 322 -11.63 4.68 7.33
N ARG A 323 -10.57 4.86 8.12
CA ARG A 323 -9.95 6.15 8.43
C ARG A 323 -8.77 6.38 7.51
N GLY A 324 -8.81 7.48 6.75
CA GLY A 324 -7.69 7.96 5.94
C GLY A 324 -7.11 9.26 6.49
N THR A 325 -6.07 9.78 5.85
CA THR A 325 -5.37 11.00 6.29
C THR A 325 -6.26 12.25 6.31
N PHE A 326 -7.23 12.35 5.40
CA PHE A 326 -8.02 13.58 5.17
C PHE A 326 -9.52 13.42 5.42
N GLY A 327 -9.94 12.26 5.92
CA GLY A 327 -11.36 11.92 6.05
C GLY A 327 -11.58 10.45 6.33
N VAL A 328 -12.81 10.12 6.72
CA VAL A 328 -13.26 8.73 6.87
C VAL A 328 -14.14 8.30 5.70
N CYS A 329 -14.24 6.99 5.50
CA CYS A 329 -15.10 6.37 4.50
C CYS A 329 -16.54 6.86 4.65
N ALA A 330 -17.13 7.31 3.54
CA ALA A 330 -18.50 7.79 3.52
C ALA A 330 -19.53 6.67 3.26
N GLY A 331 -19.09 5.44 2.98
CA GLY A 331 -19.95 4.30 2.66
C GLY A 331 -20.85 3.89 3.83
N PRO A 332 -22.18 3.84 3.65
CA PRO A 332 -23.08 3.18 4.59
C PRO A 332 -22.77 1.67 4.68
N PRO A 333 -22.84 1.02 5.86
CA PRO A 333 -22.53 -0.40 6.00
C PRO A 333 -23.29 -1.31 5.02
N GLY A 334 -24.60 -1.12 4.85
CA GLY A 334 -25.38 -1.94 3.93
C GLY A 334 -25.00 -1.80 2.45
N LEU A 335 -24.50 -0.63 2.03
CA LEU A 335 -23.98 -0.46 0.66
C LEU A 335 -22.59 -1.11 0.50
N ILE A 336 -21.77 -1.07 1.55
CA ILE A 336 -20.47 -1.76 1.54
C ILE A 336 -20.69 -3.26 1.41
N GLU A 337 -21.59 -3.83 2.22
CA GLU A 337 -21.95 -5.25 2.17
C GLU A 337 -22.49 -5.64 0.79
N GLU A 338 -23.46 -4.90 0.25
CA GLU A 338 -24.03 -5.17 -1.08
C GLU A 338 -22.95 -5.15 -2.17
N TYR A 339 -22.06 -4.15 -2.14
CA TYR A 339 -20.97 -4.06 -3.10
C TYR A 339 -20.00 -5.25 -3.01
N LEU A 340 -19.57 -5.60 -1.80
CA LEU A 340 -18.65 -6.72 -1.59
C LEU A 340 -19.28 -8.03 -2.07
N ARG A 341 -20.57 -8.26 -1.82
CA ARG A 341 -21.25 -9.46 -2.32
C ARG A 341 -21.26 -9.54 -3.85
N VAL A 342 -21.44 -8.42 -4.56
CA VAL A 342 -21.35 -8.39 -6.03
C VAL A 342 -19.91 -8.58 -6.51
N LEU A 343 -18.94 -7.94 -5.85
CA LEU A 343 -17.52 -8.06 -6.18
C LEU A 343 -16.98 -9.49 -5.97
N PHE A 344 -17.51 -10.23 -5.00
CA PHE A 344 -17.16 -11.64 -4.78
C PHE A 344 -17.97 -12.60 -5.65
N GLY A 345 -19.02 -12.13 -6.33
CA GLY A 345 -19.94 -13.01 -7.08
C GLY A 345 -20.92 -13.79 -6.20
N GLU A 346 -21.10 -13.39 -4.94
CA GLU A 346 -22.09 -13.94 -4.01
C GLU A 346 -23.52 -13.43 -4.27
N ALA A 347 -23.64 -12.34 -5.02
CA ALA A 347 -24.90 -11.78 -5.49
C ALA A 347 -24.71 -11.19 -6.91
N PRO A 348 -25.71 -11.30 -7.80
CA PRO A 348 -25.64 -10.66 -9.10
C PRO A 348 -25.87 -9.14 -8.98
N ALA A 349 -25.37 -8.38 -9.94
CA ALA A 349 -25.77 -6.98 -10.07
C ALA A 349 -27.29 -6.88 -10.34
N PRO A 350 -27.96 -5.84 -9.82
CA PRO A 350 -29.42 -5.71 -9.95
C PRO A 350 -29.88 -5.40 -11.37
N ILE A 351 -28.97 -4.92 -12.23
CA ILE A 351 -29.23 -4.58 -13.64
C ILE A 351 -28.01 -4.96 -14.49
N GLN A 352 -28.23 -5.05 -15.80
CA GLN A 352 -27.17 -4.99 -16.80
C GLN A 352 -27.21 -3.60 -17.45
N VAL A 353 -26.18 -2.79 -17.21
CA VAL A 353 -26.15 -1.38 -17.65
C VAL A 353 -25.68 -1.25 -19.10
N GLU A 354 -26.29 -0.32 -19.83
CA GLU A 354 -25.84 0.15 -21.15
C GLU A 354 -25.50 1.66 -21.10
N PRO A 355 -24.40 2.13 -21.72
CA PRO A 355 -23.36 1.32 -22.36
C PRO A 355 -22.61 0.47 -21.33
N ASN A 356 -22.34 -0.79 -21.71
CA ASN A 356 -21.58 -1.75 -20.90
C ASN A 356 -20.10 -1.34 -20.69
N ALA A 357 -19.38 -2.07 -19.86
CA ALA A 357 -17.99 -1.78 -19.51
C ALA A 357 -17.09 -1.69 -20.75
N ALA A 358 -17.23 -2.63 -21.69
CA ALA A 358 -16.45 -2.64 -22.94
C ALA A 358 -16.68 -1.41 -23.80
N ALA A 359 -17.93 -0.96 -23.95
CA ALA A 359 -18.25 0.25 -24.69
C ALA A 359 -17.69 1.51 -24.00
N ARG A 360 -17.69 1.56 -22.66
CA ARG A 360 -17.16 2.71 -21.90
C ARG A 360 -15.65 2.82 -21.96
N VAL A 361 -14.93 1.70 -21.86
CA VAL A 361 -13.45 1.72 -21.97
C VAL A 361 -12.97 1.66 -23.42
N GLY A 362 -13.85 1.30 -24.36
CA GLY A 362 -13.57 1.12 -25.79
C GLY A 362 -13.00 -0.26 -26.14
N ASP A 363 -12.05 -0.76 -25.35
CA ASP A 363 -11.48 -2.11 -25.50
C ASP A 363 -11.22 -2.69 -24.10
N LEU A 364 -12.15 -3.54 -23.64
CA LEU A 364 -12.08 -4.15 -22.31
C LEU A 364 -10.88 -5.09 -22.19
N GLU A 365 -10.58 -5.84 -23.24
CA GLU A 365 -9.49 -6.80 -23.21
C GLU A 365 -8.14 -6.08 -23.09
N ALA A 366 -7.95 -4.96 -23.80
CA ALA A 366 -6.75 -4.14 -23.67
C ALA A 366 -6.66 -3.43 -22.31
N ALA A 367 -7.78 -3.02 -21.73
CA ALA A 367 -7.82 -2.45 -20.39
C ALA A 367 -7.38 -3.47 -19.31
N LEU A 368 -7.85 -4.72 -19.44
CA LEU A 368 -7.40 -5.82 -18.58
C LEU A 368 -5.91 -6.11 -18.77
N ASP A 369 -5.44 -6.21 -20.03
CA ASP A 369 -4.01 -6.43 -20.32
C ASP A 369 -3.13 -5.34 -19.70
N TYR A 370 -3.58 -4.08 -19.77
CA TYR A 370 -2.90 -2.95 -19.13
C TYR A 370 -2.81 -3.11 -17.61
N GLY A 371 -3.91 -3.49 -16.94
CA GLY A 371 -3.91 -3.78 -15.51
C GLY A 371 -2.97 -4.93 -15.13
N LEU A 372 -2.94 -6.01 -15.91
CA LEU A 372 -2.10 -7.18 -15.68
C LEU A 372 -0.61 -6.90 -15.91
N LEU A 373 -0.25 -6.24 -17.01
CA LEU A 373 1.15 -5.88 -17.30
C LEU A 373 1.66 -4.83 -16.32
N GLY A 374 0.82 -3.87 -15.93
CA GLY A 374 1.14 -2.87 -14.90
C GLY A 374 1.44 -3.52 -13.55
N GLN A 375 0.64 -4.53 -13.14
CA GLN A 375 0.92 -5.31 -11.93
C GLN A 375 2.25 -6.07 -12.01
N ARG A 376 2.61 -6.60 -13.19
CA ARG A 376 3.90 -7.28 -13.38
C ARG A 376 5.08 -6.32 -13.27
N VAL A 377 4.97 -5.12 -13.83
CA VAL A 377 5.98 -4.05 -13.67
C VAL A 377 6.12 -3.68 -12.19
N GLU A 378 5.02 -3.37 -11.51
CA GLU A 378 5.04 -3.01 -10.08
C GLU A 378 5.65 -4.12 -9.22
N SER A 379 5.27 -5.39 -9.47
CA SER A 379 5.77 -6.53 -8.73
C SER A 379 7.28 -6.71 -8.89
N ALA A 380 7.81 -6.55 -10.11
CA ALA A 380 9.25 -6.65 -10.36
C ALA A 380 10.05 -5.55 -9.62
N VAL A 381 9.55 -4.32 -9.62
CA VAL A 381 10.21 -3.20 -8.93
C VAL A 381 10.15 -3.37 -7.41
N ARG A 382 9.00 -3.80 -6.86
CA ARG A 382 8.84 -4.04 -5.42
C ARG A 382 9.67 -5.23 -4.92
N TYR A 383 9.73 -6.33 -5.69
CA TYR A 383 10.61 -7.45 -5.40
C TYR A 383 12.06 -6.99 -5.33
N PHE A 384 12.54 -6.23 -6.32
CA PHE A 384 13.88 -5.65 -6.30
C PHE A 384 14.11 -4.77 -5.06
N GLY A 385 13.14 -3.93 -4.71
CA GLY A 385 13.16 -3.09 -3.51
C GLY A 385 13.31 -3.87 -2.20
N ALA A 386 12.58 -4.96 -2.03
CA ALA A 386 12.68 -5.81 -0.84
C ALA A 386 13.99 -6.63 -0.83
N SER A 387 14.39 -7.19 -1.98
CA SER A 387 15.65 -7.94 -2.10
C SER A 387 16.89 -7.07 -1.82
N GLN A 388 16.92 -5.81 -2.27
CA GLN A 388 18.01 -4.91 -1.89
C GLN A 388 17.97 -4.54 -0.40
N GLY A 389 16.79 -4.50 0.22
CA GLY A 389 16.64 -4.29 1.67
C GLY A 389 17.29 -5.41 2.48
N LEU A 390 17.12 -6.67 2.05
CA LEU A 390 17.81 -7.81 2.65
C LEU A 390 19.34 -7.73 2.49
N LEU A 391 19.82 -7.28 1.32
CA LEU A 391 21.25 -7.05 1.10
C LEU A 391 21.80 -5.91 1.95
N HIS A 392 20.99 -4.87 2.19
CA HIS A 392 21.33 -3.77 3.09
C HIS A 392 21.47 -4.27 4.54
N GLU A 393 20.50 -5.06 5.04
CA GLU A 393 20.58 -5.64 6.39
C GLU A 393 21.78 -6.58 6.54
N ARG A 394 22.08 -7.39 5.53
CA ARG A 394 23.28 -8.24 5.50
C ARG A 394 24.56 -7.42 5.66
N LEU A 395 24.67 -6.30 4.94
CA LEU A 395 25.83 -5.40 5.06
C LEU A 395 25.88 -4.70 6.43
N ARG A 396 24.73 -4.30 6.98
CA ARG A 396 24.65 -3.69 8.32
C ARG A 396 25.17 -4.63 9.39
N VAL A 397 24.77 -5.91 9.37
CA VAL A 397 25.29 -6.94 10.29
C VAL A 397 26.80 -7.12 10.13
N ALA A 398 27.33 -7.07 8.89
CA ALA A 398 28.76 -7.20 8.66
C ALA A 398 29.60 -6.04 9.25
N PHE A 399 29.02 -4.86 9.40
CA PHE A 399 29.66 -3.69 10.02
C PHE A 399 29.51 -3.63 11.55
N GLU A 400 28.67 -4.46 12.15
CA GLU A 400 28.35 -4.39 13.57
C GLU A 400 29.60 -4.55 14.45
N GLY A 401 29.83 -3.58 15.35
CA GLY A 401 31.01 -3.56 16.23
C GLY A 401 32.33 -3.27 15.53
N HIS A 402 32.34 -2.97 14.22
CA HIS A 402 33.56 -2.66 13.50
C HIS A 402 34.11 -1.26 13.86
N THR A 403 35.43 -1.19 14.05
CA THR A 403 36.16 0.06 14.29
C THR A 403 37.50 0.07 13.55
N PRO A 404 38.00 1.24 13.10
CA PRO A 404 37.35 2.56 13.15
C PRO A 404 36.13 2.65 12.22
N ARG A 405 35.21 3.57 12.54
CA ARG A 405 34.00 3.76 11.72
C ARG A 405 34.34 4.41 10.39
N SER A 406 33.77 3.89 9.31
CA SER A 406 33.88 4.46 7.97
C SER A 406 32.63 5.25 7.59
N LEU A 407 32.72 6.14 6.60
CA LEU A 407 31.55 6.82 6.05
C LEU A 407 30.50 5.82 5.53
N LEU A 408 30.93 4.73 4.88
CA LEU A 408 30.03 3.68 4.43
C LEU A 408 29.28 3.04 5.61
N GLN A 409 29.98 2.74 6.70
CA GLN A 409 29.36 2.22 7.91
C GLN A 409 28.30 3.18 8.47
N ASP A 410 28.59 4.48 8.54
CA ASP A 410 27.62 5.49 9.00
C ASP A 410 26.38 5.57 8.10
N ARG A 411 26.53 5.32 6.79
CA ARG A 411 25.41 5.29 5.85
C ARG A 411 24.57 4.02 5.94
N VAL A 412 25.22 2.86 6.10
CA VAL A 412 24.53 1.56 6.21
C VAL A 412 23.84 1.40 7.57
N GLU A 413 24.41 1.96 8.63
CA GLU A 413 23.80 1.93 9.97
C GLU A 413 22.79 3.07 10.19
N ALA A 414 22.56 3.94 9.20
CA ALA A 414 21.55 4.98 9.28
C ALA A 414 20.17 4.33 9.51
N PRO A 415 19.42 4.71 10.57
CA PRO A 415 18.16 4.07 10.90
C PRO A 415 17.14 4.17 9.76
N ILE A 416 16.72 3.02 9.26
CA ILE A 416 15.58 2.93 8.35
C ILE A 416 14.31 2.96 9.21
N THR A 417 13.63 4.11 9.21
CA THR A 417 12.45 4.36 10.06
C THR A 417 11.25 4.80 9.23
N THR A 418 10.05 4.59 9.75
CA THR A 418 8.78 5.08 9.16
C THR A 418 8.74 6.60 9.05
N GLN A 419 9.47 7.33 9.90
CA GLN A 419 9.62 8.78 9.77
C GLN A 419 10.33 9.21 8.47
N GLN A 420 11.34 8.45 8.04
CA GLN A 420 12.10 8.73 6.81
C GLN A 420 11.50 8.03 5.59
N TYR A 421 10.84 6.88 5.82
CA TYR A 421 10.32 5.98 4.81
C TYR A 421 8.88 5.60 5.18
N PRO A 422 7.91 6.48 4.93
CA PRO A 422 6.55 6.40 5.47
C PRO A 422 5.70 5.24 4.94
N LEU A 423 6.25 4.43 4.03
CA LEU A 423 5.59 3.24 3.49
C LEU A 423 6.21 1.93 4.01
N LEU A 424 7.23 2.01 4.87
CA LEU A 424 7.73 0.86 5.61
C LEU A 424 6.79 0.54 6.78
N ARG A 425 6.80 -0.73 7.20
CA ARG A 425 6.23 -1.16 8.47
C ARG A 425 7.34 -1.23 9.52
N ASP A 426 7.06 -0.79 10.73
CA ASP A 426 7.95 -0.90 11.90
C ASP A 426 7.41 -1.86 12.98
N ASP A 427 6.26 -2.49 12.73
CA ASP A 427 5.65 -3.46 13.65
C ASP A 427 6.41 -4.81 13.71
N TYR A 428 7.27 -5.08 12.72
CA TYR A 428 8.02 -6.34 12.58
C TYR A 428 9.49 -6.08 12.24
N SER A 429 10.32 -7.12 12.35
CA SER A 429 11.69 -7.04 11.86
C SER A 429 11.72 -6.69 10.36
N LEU A 430 12.67 -5.85 9.94
CA LEU A 430 12.82 -5.47 8.53
C LEU A 430 13.01 -6.70 7.62
N VAL A 431 13.73 -7.71 8.11
CA VAL A 431 13.98 -8.96 7.36
C VAL A 431 12.68 -9.69 7.08
N ASP A 432 11.79 -9.82 8.06
CA ASP A 432 10.50 -10.49 7.89
C ASP A 432 9.59 -9.69 6.95
N ALA A 433 9.58 -8.36 7.08
CA ALA A 433 8.83 -7.48 6.19
C ALA A 433 9.30 -7.60 4.73
N PHE A 434 10.61 -7.65 4.49
CA PHE A 434 11.17 -7.81 3.15
C PHE A 434 10.88 -9.19 2.55
N ASN A 435 10.96 -10.26 3.34
CA ASN A 435 10.59 -11.60 2.87
C ASN A 435 9.10 -11.67 2.48
N LEU A 436 8.22 -11.07 3.29
CA LEU A 436 6.80 -10.99 2.96
C LEU A 436 6.55 -10.24 1.65
N GLU A 437 7.22 -9.10 1.42
CA GLU A 437 7.11 -8.38 0.15
C GLU A 437 7.64 -9.21 -1.03
N ILE A 438 8.74 -9.94 -0.87
CA ILE A 438 9.27 -10.84 -1.90
C ILE A 438 8.22 -11.87 -2.30
N ASP A 439 7.60 -12.55 -1.32
CA ASP A 439 6.62 -13.59 -1.56
C ASP A 439 5.33 -13.05 -2.20
N VAL A 440 4.82 -11.92 -1.71
CA VAL A 440 3.63 -11.26 -2.27
C VAL A 440 3.85 -10.87 -3.74
N ASN A 441 4.99 -10.23 -4.05
CA ASN A 441 5.25 -9.76 -5.40
C ASN A 441 5.62 -10.90 -6.36
N ARG A 442 6.23 -11.99 -5.88
CA ARG A 442 6.40 -13.24 -6.66
C ARG A 442 5.05 -13.79 -7.08
N TRP A 443 4.11 -13.91 -6.14
CA TRP A 443 2.78 -14.44 -6.38
C TRP A 443 2.00 -13.56 -7.36
N LEU A 444 1.94 -12.24 -7.13
CA LEU A 444 1.20 -11.30 -7.98
C LEU A 444 1.72 -11.30 -9.42
N PHE A 445 3.04 -11.33 -9.62
CA PHE A 445 3.62 -11.39 -10.95
C PHE A 445 3.26 -12.67 -11.69
N ALA A 446 3.35 -13.82 -11.01
CA ALA A 446 2.99 -15.11 -11.59
C ALA A 446 1.51 -15.13 -11.96
N ARG A 447 0.64 -14.72 -11.02
CA ARG A 447 -0.81 -14.69 -11.21
C ARG A 447 -1.24 -13.78 -12.36
N ALA A 448 -0.65 -12.60 -12.46
CA ALA A 448 -0.90 -11.70 -13.59
C ALA A 448 -0.37 -12.26 -14.93
N GLY A 449 0.70 -13.06 -14.90
CA GLY A 449 1.21 -13.76 -16.07
C GLY A 449 0.26 -14.84 -16.58
N GLU A 450 -0.38 -15.60 -15.68
CA GLU A 450 -1.38 -16.62 -16.02
C GLU A 450 -2.61 -16.04 -16.72
N ALA A 451 -3.00 -14.82 -16.35
CA ALA A 451 -4.19 -14.13 -16.87
C ALA A 451 -3.97 -13.45 -18.23
N LEU A 452 -2.74 -13.33 -18.70
CA LEU A 452 -2.44 -12.64 -19.96
C LEU A 452 -2.72 -13.54 -21.17
N PRO A 453 -3.24 -12.98 -22.28
CA PRO A 453 -3.51 -13.75 -23.49
C PRO A 453 -2.21 -14.23 -24.15
N GLY A 454 -2.24 -15.48 -24.62
CA GLY A 454 -1.06 -16.17 -25.12
C GLY A 454 -0.23 -16.76 -23.99
N LYS A 455 0.38 -17.94 -24.21
CA LYS A 455 1.31 -18.50 -23.22
C LYS A 455 2.46 -17.52 -23.06
N VAL A 456 2.44 -16.67 -22.04
CA VAL A 456 3.65 -16.05 -21.51
C VAL A 456 4.41 -17.18 -20.79
N ASN A 457 4.87 -18.17 -21.56
CA ASN A 457 5.91 -19.10 -21.10
C ASN A 457 7.14 -18.23 -20.92
N GLY A 458 7.47 -17.89 -19.68
CA GLY A 458 8.53 -16.92 -19.45
C GLY A 458 8.70 -16.58 -17.99
N ALA A 459 9.35 -17.50 -17.30
CA ALA A 459 10.06 -17.40 -16.04
C ALA A 459 9.37 -16.68 -14.86
N SER A 460 9.28 -17.39 -13.74
CA SER A 460 8.92 -16.80 -12.46
C SER A 460 9.83 -15.62 -12.13
N LEU A 461 9.41 -14.74 -11.21
CA LEU A 461 10.30 -13.66 -10.75
C LEU A 461 11.65 -14.22 -10.30
N ASP A 462 11.66 -15.35 -9.59
CA ASP A 462 12.91 -15.97 -9.16
C ASP A 462 13.77 -16.42 -10.34
N GLU A 463 13.18 -17.05 -11.36
CA GLU A 463 13.94 -17.47 -12.54
C GLU A 463 14.53 -16.28 -13.31
N LEU A 464 13.77 -15.18 -13.41
CA LEU A 464 14.21 -13.95 -14.07
C LEU A 464 15.32 -13.23 -13.29
N MET A 465 15.21 -13.26 -11.96
CA MET A 465 16.10 -12.58 -11.02
C MET A 465 17.25 -13.48 -10.55
N LYS A 466 17.26 -14.77 -10.91
CA LYS A 466 18.26 -15.75 -10.49
C LYS A 466 19.67 -15.32 -10.90
N LEU A 467 20.57 -15.23 -9.92
CA LEU A 467 21.98 -14.97 -10.15
C LEU A 467 22.70 -16.25 -10.60
N ASP A 468 23.61 -16.13 -11.57
CA ASP A 468 24.53 -17.22 -11.92
C ASP A 468 25.68 -17.24 -10.89
N PRO A 469 25.85 -18.31 -10.09
CA PRO A 469 26.90 -18.36 -9.08
C PRO A 469 28.31 -18.15 -9.63
N ALA A 470 28.58 -18.61 -10.86
CA ALA A 470 29.90 -18.47 -11.46
C ALA A 470 30.20 -17.01 -11.85
N ALA A 471 29.27 -16.36 -12.56
CA ALA A 471 29.36 -14.93 -12.89
C ALA A 471 29.38 -14.04 -11.63
N GLN A 472 28.63 -14.40 -10.60
CA GLN A 472 28.60 -13.71 -9.30
C GLN A 472 29.96 -13.79 -8.60
N ALA A 473 30.54 -14.99 -8.47
CA ALA A 473 31.85 -15.17 -7.86
C ALA A 473 32.97 -14.44 -8.65
N ALA A 474 32.88 -14.40 -9.98
CA ALA A 474 33.81 -13.63 -10.80
C ALA A 474 33.67 -12.11 -10.58
N SER A 475 32.43 -11.61 -10.50
CA SER A 475 32.16 -10.19 -10.24
C SER A 475 32.61 -9.77 -8.84
N GLN A 476 32.36 -10.60 -7.83
CA GLN A 476 32.83 -10.38 -6.46
C GLN A 476 34.36 -10.25 -6.39
N ARG A 477 35.10 -11.17 -7.02
CA ARG A 477 36.58 -11.10 -7.04
C ARG A 477 37.07 -9.81 -7.69
N ARG A 478 36.54 -9.47 -8.87
CA ARG A 478 36.92 -8.24 -9.60
C ARG A 478 36.59 -6.98 -8.79
N LEU A 479 35.48 -6.98 -8.07
CA LEU A 479 35.09 -5.86 -7.24
C LEU A 479 35.97 -5.75 -5.99
N ALA A 480 36.29 -6.86 -5.32
CA ALA A 480 37.22 -6.87 -4.19
C ALA A 480 38.61 -6.35 -4.61
N GLU A 481 39.11 -6.80 -5.77
CA GLU A 481 40.36 -6.28 -6.35
C GLU A 481 40.27 -4.78 -6.64
N PHE A 482 39.17 -4.30 -7.24
CA PHE A 482 38.97 -2.88 -7.50
C PHE A 482 38.93 -2.06 -6.21
N LEU A 483 38.18 -2.50 -5.19
CA LEU A 483 38.09 -1.80 -3.91
C LEU A 483 39.45 -1.73 -3.20
N ALA A 484 40.21 -2.83 -3.21
CA ALA A 484 41.53 -2.91 -2.57
C ALA A 484 42.58 -1.99 -3.23
N HIS A 485 42.50 -1.79 -4.55
CA HIS A 485 43.52 -1.03 -5.28
C HIS A 485 43.12 0.40 -5.60
N ALA A 486 41.82 0.67 -5.81
CA ALA A 486 41.32 1.95 -6.29
C ALA A 486 40.93 2.92 -5.17
N LEU A 487 40.54 2.41 -4.00
CA LEU A 487 40.15 3.26 -2.89
C LEU A 487 41.36 3.68 -2.04
N PRO A 488 41.40 4.93 -1.53
CA PRO A 488 42.45 5.39 -0.64
C PRO A 488 42.38 4.69 0.72
N ALA A 489 43.51 4.66 1.45
CA ALA A 489 43.65 3.88 2.69
C ALA A 489 42.71 4.32 3.83
N ASP A 490 42.27 5.58 3.85
CA ASP A 490 41.29 6.12 4.80
C ASP A 490 39.84 5.65 4.50
N ARG A 491 39.62 5.06 3.33
CA ARG A 491 38.35 4.43 2.92
C ARG A 491 38.46 2.91 2.82
N ALA A 492 39.64 2.35 3.07
CA ALA A 492 39.86 0.92 3.07
C ALA A 492 39.13 0.27 4.24
N VAL A 493 38.26 -0.69 3.96
CA VAL A 493 37.65 -1.57 4.96
C VAL A 493 38.53 -2.80 5.21
N SER A 494 38.47 -3.34 6.43
CA SER A 494 39.23 -4.56 6.78
C SER A 494 38.90 -5.74 5.86
N GLU A 495 39.83 -6.68 5.71
CA GLU A 495 39.73 -7.80 4.74
C GLU A 495 38.40 -8.60 4.83
N PRO A 496 37.87 -8.96 6.02
CA PRO A 496 36.59 -9.68 6.11
C PRO A 496 35.41 -8.83 5.59
N ILE A 497 35.40 -7.54 5.89
CA ILE A 497 34.35 -6.61 5.47
C ILE A 497 34.47 -6.29 3.99
N CYS A 498 35.68 -6.18 3.45
CA CYS A 498 35.92 -5.95 2.04
C CYS A 498 35.34 -7.08 1.18
N SER A 499 35.52 -8.34 1.59
CA SER A 499 34.96 -9.50 0.89
C SER A 499 33.43 -9.49 0.89
N GLU A 500 32.82 -9.20 2.04
CA GLU A 500 31.37 -9.15 2.22
C GLU A 500 30.74 -7.97 1.46
N LEU A 501 31.38 -6.79 1.53
CA LEU A 501 31.03 -5.61 0.75
C LEU A 501 31.06 -5.90 -0.75
N ALA A 502 32.13 -6.54 -1.24
CA ALA A 502 32.25 -6.91 -2.63
C ALA A 502 31.16 -7.92 -3.06
N ALA A 503 30.79 -8.85 -2.18
CA ALA A 503 29.70 -9.79 -2.42
C ALA A 503 28.36 -9.06 -2.55
N VAL A 504 28.00 -8.27 -1.54
CA VAL A 504 26.74 -7.50 -1.52
C VAL A 504 26.63 -6.54 -2.70
N ALA A 505 27.72 -5.85 -3.03
CA ALA A 505 27.75 -4.93 -4.16
C ALA A 505 27.63 -5.66 -5.52
N ALA A 506 28.30 -6.80 -5.70
CA ALA A 506 28.12 -7.62 -6.90
C ALA A 506 26.67 -8.10 -7.06
N ASP A 507 26.05 -8.53 -5.95
CA ASP A 507 24.67 -9.03 -5.92
C ASP A 507 23.66 -7.94 -6.27
N VAL A 508 23.76 -6.76 -5.65
CA VAL A 508 22.82 -5.67 -5.92
C VAL A 508 22.96 -5.15 -7.35
N PHE A 509 24.18 -5.06 -7.89
CA PHE A 509 24.37 -4.63 -9.27
C PHE A 509 23.79 -5.63 -10.27
N ALA A 510 23.99 -6.93 -10.04
CA ALA A 510 23.40 -7.96 -10.89
C ALA A 510 21.87 -7.99 -10.80
N LEU A 511 21.33 -7.83 -9.59
CA LEU A 511 19.90 -7.76 -9.35
C LEU A 511 19.26 -6.53 -10.02
N GLU A 512 19.92 -5.37 -9.96
CA GLU A 512 19.47 -4.14 -10.62
C GLU A 512 19.40 -4.28 -12.14
N ARG A 513 20.45 -4.82 -12.78
CA ARG A 513 20.44 -5.10 -14.23
C ARG A 513 19.31 -6.06 -14.63
N ARG A 514 19.07 -7.10 -13.83
CA ARG A 514 17.99 -8.06 -14.05
C ARG A 514 16.63 -7.41 -13.90
N CYS A 515 16.42 -6.60 -12.86
CA CYS A 515 15.19 -5.85 -12.67
C CYS A 515 14.91 -4.96 -13.88
N LEU A 516 15.91 -4.20 -14.35
CA LEU A 516 15.79 -3.35 -15.54
C LEU A 516 15.37 -4.16 -16.77
N ARG A 517 15.99 -5.32 -17.05
CA ARG A 517 15.57 -6.17 -18.18
C ARG A 517 14.14 -6.67 -18.05
N VAL A 518 13.72 -7.09 -16.86
CA VAL A 518 12.35 -7.55 -16.63
C VAL A 518 11.37 -6.41 -16.83
N VAL A 519 11.63 -5.25 -16.23
CA VAL A 519 10.79 -4.07 -16.33
C VAL A 519 10.72 -3.57 -17.78
N GLU A 520 11.84 -3.43 -18.49
CA GLU A 520 11.85 -3.01 -19.89
C GLU A 520 11.07 -3.98 -20.79
N ARG A 521 11.15 -5.30 -20.52
CA ARG A 521 10.37 -6.30 -21.24
C ARG A 521 8.86 -6.15 -20.99
N GLU A 522 8.44 -6.09 -19.72
CA GLU A 522 7.01 -6.02 -19.38
C GLU A 522 6.41 -4.66 -19.75
N GLN A 523 7.14 -3.57 -19.52
CA GLN A 523 6.78 -2.21 -19.94
C GLN A 523 6.74 -2.09 -21.47
N GLY A 524 7.64 -2.76 -22.19
CA GLY A 524 7.63 -2.83 -23.65
C GLY A 524 6.35 -3.46 -24.19
N LYS A 525 5.94 -4.61 -23.64
CA LYS A 525 4.65 -5.25 -23.96
C LYS A 525 3.46 -4.35 -23.64
N LEU A 526 3.51 -3.66 -22.50
CA LEU A 526 2.46 -2.71 -22.09
C LEU A 526 2.35 -1.58 -23.12
N ASN A 527 3.46 -0.95 -23.47
CA ASN A 527 3.48 0.14 -24.44
C ASN A 527 3.02 -0.31 -25.83
N GLU A 528 3.42 -1.51 -26.26
CA GLU A 528 2.92 -2.12 -27.51
C GLU A 528 1.40 -2.27 -27.45
N ARG A 529 0.86 -2.83 -26.35
CA ARG A 529 -0.58 -3.02 -26.19
C ARG A 529 -1.36 -1.72 -26.18
N LEU A 530 -0.78 -0.68 -25.59
CA LEU A 530 -1.33 0.66 -25.59
C LEU A 530 -1.06 1.45 -26.87
N GLN A 531 -0.25 0.92 -27.79
CA GLN A 531 0.22 1.63 -28.99
C GLN A 531 0.93 2.96 -28.65
N ARG A 532 1.65 2.99 -27.52
CA ARG A 532 2.52 4.11 -27.17
C ARG A 532 3.85 3.99 -27.90
N ARG A 533 4.49 5.12 -28.18
CA ARG A 533 5.89 5.13 -28.65
C ARG A 533 6.80 4.58 -27.55
N PRO A 534 7.89 3.88 -27.89
CA PRO A 534 8.89 3.49 -26.89
C PRO A 534 9.44 4.71 -26.15
N GLY A 535 9.64 4.56 -24.84
CA GLY A 535 10.31 5.56 -24.01
C GLY A 535 11.84 5.44 -24.11
N ARG A 536 12.55 6.30 -23.37
CA ARG A 536 13.98 6.12 -23.16
C ARG A 536 14.28 4.82 -22.40
N THR A 537 15.50 4.31 -22.55
CA THR A 537 16.05 3.21 -21.74
C THR A 537 16.05 3.59 -20.25
N LEU A 538 15.76 2.59 -19.41
CA LEU A 538 15.72 2.76 -17.96
C LEU A 538 17.10 2.51 -17.36
N THR A 539 17.37 3.15 -16.23
CA THR A 539 18.63 3.09 -15.49
C THR A 539 18.37 2.78 -14.02
N GLY A 540 19.41 2.41 -13.27
CA GLY A 540 19.31 2.18 -11.83
C GLY A 540 18.73 3.38 -11.05
N ALA A 541 19.04 4.59 -11.51
CA ALA A 541 18.49 5.82 -10.93
C ALA A 541 16.96 5.97 -11.14
N ASP A 542 16.40 5.31 -12.17
CA ASP A 542 14.94 5.25 -12.37
C ASP A 542 14.29 4.31 -11.34
N LEU A 543 14.89 3.14 -11.11
CA LEU A 543 14.40 2.19 -10.09
C LEU A 543 14.50 2.76 -8.67
N ALA A 544 15.54 3.55 -8.40
CA ALA A 544 15.72 4.26 -7.13
C ALA A 544 14.54 5.20 -6.80
N ALA A 545 14.03 5.93 -7.79
CA ALA A 545 12.96 6.91 -7.58
C ALA A 545 11.68 6.26 -7.03
N TYR A 546 11.38 5.03 -7.46
CA TYR A 546 10.23 4.27 -6.94
C TYR A 546 10.49 3.65 -5.56
N ASN A 547 11.67 3.06 -5.36
CA ASN A 547 11.97 2.25 -4.19
C ASN A 547 12.28 3.06 -2.93
N ARG A 548 12.87 4.26 -3.10
CA ARG A 548 13.32 5.09 -1.98
C ARG A 548 12.26 5.30 -0.89
N PRO A 549 11.01 5.73 -1.16
CA PRO A 549 10.03 5.95 -0.09
C PRO A 549 9.53 4.67 0.60
N ARG A 550 9.83 3.48 0.03
CA ARG A 550 9.24 2.19 0.45
C ARG A 550 10.21 1.24 1.12
N ASN A 551 11.50 1.29 0.80
CA ASN A 551 12.45 0.24 1.16
C ASN A 551 13.75 0.75 1.78
N GLY A 552 13.85 2.07 2.07
CA GLY A 552 15.07 2.68 2.54
C GLY A 552 15.90 3.34 1.42
N PRO A 553 17.14 3.77 1.71
CA PRO A 553 18.01 4.37 0.70
C PRO A 553 18.42 3.30 -0.34
N PRO A 554 18.43 3.62 -1.65
CA PRO A 554 18.88 2.67 -2.67
C PRO A 554 20.31 2.22 -2.37
N LEU A 555 20.53 0.90 -2.26
CA LEU A 555 21.82 0.37 -1.78
C LEU A 555 23.00 0.78 -2.68
N PHE A 556 22.81 0.88 -4.01
CA PHE A 556 23.87 1.39 -4.89
C PHE A 556 24.26 2.84 -4.57
N SER A 557 23.31 3.68 -4.14
CA SER A 557 23.58 5.07 -3.74
C SER A 557 24.31 5.10 -2.41
N THR A 558 23.90 4.26 -1.45
CA THR A 558 24.61 4.07 -0.18
C THR A 558 26.07 3.65 -0.39
N LEU A 559 26.30 2.68 -1.29
CA LEU A 559 27.63 2.23 -1.68
C LEU A 559 28.44 3.32 -2.38
N ALA A 560 27.82 4.01 -3.35
CA ALA A 560 28.45 5.09 -4.11
C ALA A 560 28.91 6.22 -3.21
N GLU A 561 28.03 6.72 -2.33
CA GLU A 561 28.33 7.80 -1.40
C GLU A 561 29.34 7.36 -0.33
N GLY A 562 29.16 6.16 0.25
CA GLY A 562 30.02 5.66 1.32
C GLY A 562 31.45 5.38 0.89
N LEU A 563 31.64 4.91 -0.35
CA LEU A 563 32.96 4.64 -0.93
C LEU A 563 33.53 5.85 -1.71
N GLY A 564 32.68 6.83 -2.01
CA GLY A 564 32.98 7.97 -2.88
C GLY A 564 33.30 7.54 -4.31
N VAL A 565 32.53 6.58 -4.84
CA VAL A 565 32.58 6.12 -6.23
C VAL A 565 31.32 6.57 -6.97
N SER A 566 31.37 6.67 -8.29
CA SER A 566 30.16 6.79 -9.11
C SER A 566 29.72 5.43 -9.61
N VAL A 567 28.42 5.13 -9.56
CA VAL A 567 27.84 3.89 -10.10
C VAL A 567 26.77 4.26 -11.12
N THR A 568 26.86 3.69 -12.31
CA THR A 568 25.83 3.80 -13.35
C THR A 568 25.42 2.42 -13.82
N THR A 569 24.14 2.10 -13.74
CA THR A 569 23.57 0.82 -14.17
C THR A 569 22.50 1.02 -15.22
N ASP A 570 22.57 0.24 -16.30
CA ASP A 570 21.51 0.02 -17.27
C ASP A 570 21.20 -1.49 -17.38
N ALA A 571 20.29 -1.88 -18.27
CA ALA A 571 19.90 -3.28 -18.43
C ALA A 571 21.05 -4.20 -18.91
N ALA A 572 22.09 -3.65 -19.53
CA ALA A 572 23.20 -4.41 -20.12
C ALA A 572 24.44 -4.44 -19.21
N SER A 573 24.68 -3.37 -18.44
CA SER A 573 25.93 -3.21 -17.70
C SER A 573 25.80 -2.37 -16.44
N THR A 574 26.72 -2.61 -15.51
CA THR A 574 26.98 -1.71 -14.37
C THR A 574 28.41 -1.23 -14.46
N VAL A 575 28.63 0.08 -14.35
CA VAL A 575 29.95 0.69 -14.35
C VAL A 575 30.20 1.42 -13.03
N VAL A 576 31.26 1.02 -12.35
CA VAL A 576 31.77 1.66 -11.13
C VAL A 576 33.00 2.48 -11.50
N ARG A 577 33.06 3.75 -11.09
CA ARG A 577 34.22 4.62 -11.35
C ARG A 577 34.73 5.29 -10.09
N HIS A 578 36.04 5.42 -9.99
CA HIS A 578 36.74 6.19 -8.97
C HIS A 578 37.92 6.88 -9.65
N GLU A 579 37.93 8.21 -9.66
CA GLU A 579 38.93 9.01 -10.37
C GLU A 579 39.09 8.60 -11.84
N ASP A 580 40.29 8.17 -12.26
CA ASP A 580 40.61 7.71 -13.61
C ASP A 580 40.34 6.21 -13.85
N ARG A 581 39.92 5.48 -12.81
CA ARG A 581 39.68 4.04 -12.86
C ARG A 581 38.21 3.71 -13.06
N SER A 582 37.94 2.68 -13.85
CA SER A 582 36.59 2.16 -14.08
C SER A 582 36.56 0.64 -14.11
N LEU A 583 35.52 0.06 -13.53
CA LEU A 583 35.21 -1.36 -13.61
C LEU A 583 33.80 -1.54 -14.18
N ALA A 584 33.69 -2.33 -15.24
CA ALA A 584 32.41 -2.66 -15.87
C ALA A 584 32.03 -4.13 -15.63
N PHE A 585 30.78 -4.35 -15.29
CA PHE A 585 30.13 -5.65 -15.15
C PHE A 585 29.10 -5.82 -16.26
N THR A 586 29.12 -6.98 -16.88
CA THR A 586 28.11 -7.46 -17.83
C THR A 586 27.72 -8.87 -17.39
N ASP A 587 26.53 -9.33 -17.78
CA ASP A 587 26.08 -10.69 -17.48
C ASP A 587 26.64 -11.74 -18.43
#